data_AF-A0A2R5G7P5-F1
#
_entry.id   AF-A0A2R5G7P5-F1
#
_cell.length_a   1.000
_cell.length_b   1.000
_cell.length_c   1.000
_cell.angle_alpha   90.00
_cell.angle_beta   90.00
_cell.angle_gamma   90.00
#
_symmetry.space_group_name_H-M   'P 1'
#
loop_
_entity.id
_entity.type
_entity.pdbx_description
1 polymer ?
#
loop_
_entity_poly.entity_id
_entity_poly.type
_entity_poly.pdbx_seq_one_letter_code
_entity_poly.pdbx_strand_id
1 'polypeptide(L)'
;MKQPDQEDAAVAKACEDASAQAAQDNIFVGRIEDLVEERQDLKEAYFRAKRDEAMFRRQLHRIRDGGSAIKRLQSRVRQLEHRQYVASTRQTNLVGDYAQLREKIDHGRREVLILDEKIRDLDNDVIERKEEVARIVAASRVAFARRGEAMVMIQQLEKRHQEAATEFEREWDALSKVMTAKENRYKMEFSKLRLGMPTQAKEIEKKILKKVQRDEKKLKIAVATGNWATARTRIAPHIYNEKVHTFEDSFKKVQQLTGARDLEDLAEIMAASEDKNYRAFQHLAAMNTEASSLEASVAGLHAQLDESKHHTGAYSAFKRRVIQDLRDDCDNICAEADELELASNGLSEAFETFRPHLRDIFGQAQCDSLPLPEHFSIDELSDSEVLQCLGLIEQRVNEILHVFACVASVAREKAKALDSYQTFHSVMEEAGLGGQSSKDAARRGYTNPEATAARAALLSAPTDVVPRLSVASVVGPSKPKRDRTIRVTPPKLEDHDVQEVDPNDPFRDANEVHRPWHRDNQGSSLHLHFYSS
;
A
#
# COMPACT_ATOMS: atom_id res chain seq x y z
N MET A 1 91.89 118.54 -71.84
CA MET A 1 90.92 117.88 -72.74
C MET A 1 90.51 116.54 -72.16
N LYS A 2 89.39 116.48 -71.45
CA LYS A 2 88.28 115.49 -71.56
C LYS A 2 87.27 115.81 -70.44
N GLN A 3 86.00 115.78 -70.81
CA GLN A 3 84.84 116.41 -70.18
C GLN A 3 84.39 115.70 -68.87
N PRO A 4 83.89 116.42 -67.85
CA PRO A 4 83.38 115.84 -66.61
C PRO A 4 81.83 115.70 -66.55
N ASP A 5 81.10 115.86 -67.65
CA ASP A 5 79.62 115.99 -67.60
C ASP A 5 78.83 114.69 -67.89
N GLN A 6 79.48 113.52 -67.97
CA GLN A 6 78.81 112.23 -68.25
C GLN A 6 78.76 111.26 -67.07
N GLU A 7 79.56 111.45 -66.01
CA GLU A 7 79.54 110.55 -64.84
C GLU A 7 78.38 110.87 -63.87
N ASP A 8 78.01 112.15 -63.73
CA ASP A 8 76.92 112.56 -62.83
C ASP A 8 75.53 112.12 -63.32
N ALA A 9 75.31 112.03 -64.64
CA ALA A 9 74.06 111.52 -65.21
C ALA A 9 73.90 110.00 -65.06
N ALA A 10 75.01 109.24 -65.05
CA ALA A 10 74.99 107.80 -64.83
C ALA A 10 74.76 107.45 -63.35
N VAL A 11 75.31 108.25 -62.43
CA VAL A 11 75.09 108.10 -60.99
C VAL A 11 73.64 108.46 -60.60
N ALA A 12 73.05 109.50 -61.20
CA ALA A 12 71.65 109.85 -60.98
C ALA A 12 70.68 108.76 -61.45
N LYS A 13 70.91 108.17 -62.62
CA LYS A 13 70.07 107.07 -63.15
C LYS A 13 70.22 105.77 -62.34
N ALA A 14 71.43 105.43 -61.90
CA ALA A 14 71.66 104.30 -61.00
C ALA A 14 71.00 104.51 -59.62
N CYS A 15 70.86 105.76 -59.16
CA CYS A 15 70.17 106.09 -57.92
C CYS A 15 68.64 105.99 -58.06
N GLU A 16 68.06 106.40 -59.20
CA GLU A 16 66.65 106.17 -59.52
C GLU A 16 66.33 104.67 -59.67
N ASP A 17 67.17 103.91 -60.38
CA ASP A 17 66.98 102.46 -60.55
C ASP A 17 67.13 101.71 -59.20
N ALA A 18 68.07 102.12 -58.34
CA ALA A 18 68.20 101.59 -56.99
C ALA A 18 67.01 101.97 -56.08
N SER A 19 66.46 103.18 -56.23
CA SER A 19 65.26 103.61 -55.51
C SER A 19 64.00 102.86 -56.00
N ALA A 20 63.90 102.55 -57.29
CA ALA A 20 62.83 101.74 -57.85
C ALA A 20 62.93 100.27 -57.43
N GLN A 21 64.16 99.72 -57.38
CA GLN A 21 64.43 98.38 -56.87
C GLN A 21 64.10 98.28 -55.37
N ALA A 22 64.50 99.28 -54.57
CA ALA A 22 64.16 99.34 -53.15
C ALA A 22 62.64 99.47 -52.92
N ALA A 23 61.92 100.18 -53.78
CA ALA A 23 60.46 100.26 -53.71
C ALA A 23 59.80 98.91 -54.06
N GLN A 24 60.31 98.17 -55.04
CA GLN A 24 59.84 96.81 -55.35
C GLN A 24 60.14 95.84 -54.21
N ASP A 25 61.34 95.90 -53.63
CA ASP A 25 61.73 95.06 -52.51
C ASP A 25 60.84 95.33 -51.27
N ASN A 26 60.50 96.59 -50.99
CA ASN A 26 59.56 96.94 -49.93
C ASN A 26 58.14 96.39 -50.16
N ILE A 27 57.67 96.33 -51.42
CA ILE A 27 56.38 95.71 -51.77
C ILE A 27 56.45 94.18 -51.55
N PHE A 28 57.56 93.53 -51.92
CA PHE A 28 57.76 92.11 -51.68
C PHE A 28 57.88 91.78 -50.19
N VAL A 29 58.57 92.62 -49.40
CA VAL A 29 58.68 92.49 -47.95
C VAL A 29 57.30 92.61 -47.30
N GLY A 30 56.50 93.62 -47.64
CA GLY A 30 55.13 93.75 -47.12
C GLY A 30 54.25 92.55 -47.48
N ARG A 31 54.36 92.04 -48.71
CA ARG A 31 53.63 90.82 -49.11
C ARG A 31 54.10 89.57 -48.36
N ILE A 32 55.38 89.47 -48.01
CA ILE A 32 55.92 88.38 -47.18
C ILE A 32 55.39 88.51 -45.75
N GLU A 33 55.33 89.71 -45.19
CA GLU A 33 54.78 89.97 -43.86
C GLU A 33 53.29 89.59 -43.79
N ASP A 34 52.48 90.02 -44.75
CA ASP A 34 51.05 89.65 -44.85
C ASP A 34 50.88 88.12 -44.93
N LEU A 35 51.70 87.43 -45.73
CA LEU A 35 51.66 85.96 -45.83
C LEU A 35 52.16 85.25 -44.57
N VAL A 36 53.06 85.89 -43.81
CA VAL A 36 53.53 85.37 -42.52
C VAL A 36 52.43 85.51 -41.47
N GLU A 37 51.71 86.63 -41.45
CA GLU A 37 50.55 86.86 -40.58
C GLU A 37 49.41 85.89 -40.93
N GLU A 38 49.05 85.76 -42.21
CA GLU A 38 48.05 84.80 -42.67
C GLU A 38 48.44 83.35 -42.29
N ARG A 39 49.72 83.00 -42.40
CA ARG A 39 50.21 81.68 -41.97
C ARG A 39 50.13 81.49 -40.46
N GLN A 40 50.30 82.54 -39.66
CA GLN A 40 50.12 82.46 -38.20
C GLN A 40 48.65 82.27 -37.85
N ASP A 41 47.75 83.04 -38.46
CA ASP A 41 46.30 82.90 -38.27
C ASP A 41 45.80 81.52 -38.69
N LEU A 42 46.25 81.00 -39.84
CA LEU A 42 45.93 79.66 -40.30
C LEU A 42 46.46 78.57 -39.35
N LYS A 43 47.64 78.77 -38.76
CA LYS A 43 48.17 77.86 -37.72
C LYS A 43 47.31 77.91 -36.47
N GLU A 44 46.93 79.10 -36.01
CA GLU A 44 46.05 79.24 -34.86
C GLU A 44 44.68 78.61 -35.10
N ALA A 45 44.07 78.86 -36.26
CA ALA A 45 42.81 78.24 -36.66
C ALA A 45 42.93 76.71 -36.73
N TYR A 46 44.04 76.19 -37.28
CA TYR A 46 44.33 74.76 -37.29
C TYR A 46 44.42 74.19 -35.87
N PHE A 47 45.13 74.87 -34.95
CA PHE A 47 45.23 74.42 -33.57
C PHE A 47 43.90 74.50 -32.81
N ARG A 48 43.07 75.52 -33.08
CA ARG A 48 41.72 75.63 -32.52
C ARG A 48 40.83 74.48 -33.02
N ALA A 49 40.78 74.26 -34.34
CA ALA A 49 40.04 73.15 -34.94
C ALA A 49 40.50 71.78 -34.41
N LYS A 50 41.82 71.59 -34.22
CA LYS A 50 42.39 70.36 -33.66
C LYS A 50 42.02 70.14 -32.18
N ARG A 51 41.88 71.21 -31.40
CA ARG A 51 41.38 71.12 -30.01
C ARG A 51 39.90 70.75 -30.00
N ASP A 52 39.10 71.36 -30.87
CA ASP A 52 37.67 71.06 -30.96
C ASP A 52 37.44 69.62 -31.41
N GLU A 53 38.20 69.14 -32.41
CA GLU A 53 38.19 67.74 -32.83
C GLU A 53 38.54 66.80 -31.67
N ALA A 54 39.57 67.12 -30.88
CA ALA A 54 39.93 66.34 -29.70
C ALA A 54 38.83 66.33 -28.63
N MET A 55 38.11 67.45 -28.44
CA MET A 55 36.96 67.51 -27.53
C MET A 55 35.78 66.69 -28.03
N PHE A 56 35.43 66.77 -29.32
CA PHE A 56 34.36 65.96 -29.93
C PHE A 56 34.69 64.47 -29.87
N ARG A 57 35.94 64.07 -30.14
CA ARG A 57 36.39 62.68 -29.97
C ARG A 57 36.19 62.21 -28.52
N ARG A 58 36.55 63.02 -27.52
CA ARG A 58 36.31 62.70 -26.10
C ARG A 58 34.82 62.56 -25.78
N GLN A 59 33.96 63.42 -26.33
CA GLN A 59 32.51 63.31 -26.15
C GLN A 59 31.94 62.04 -26.80
N LEU A 60 32.36 61.69 -28.01
CA LEU A 60 31.96 60.46 -28.69
C LEU A 60 32.42 59.20 -27.94
N HIS A 61 33.63 59.21 -27.38
CA HIS A 61 34.09 58.13 -26.50
C HIS A 61 33.20 58.02 -25.25
N ARG A 62 32.86 59.13 -24.59
CA ARG A 62 31.92 59.11 -23.45
C ARG A 62 30.54 58.57 -23.81
N ILE A 63 29.99 58.93 -24.98
CA ILE A 63 28.70 58.42 -25.46
C ILE A 63 28.78 56.92 -25.73
N ARG A 64 29.88 56.45 -26.35
CA ARG A 64 30.12 55.02 -26.59
C ARG A 64 30.30 54.23 -25.29
N ASP A 65 31.02 54.78 -24.33
CA ASP A 65 31.23 54.20 -23.00
C ASP A 65 29.91 54.15 -22.23
N GLY A 66 29.08 55.19 -22.32
CA GLY A 66 27.72 55.22 -21.78
C GLY A 66 26.83 54.13 -22.39
N GLY A 67 26.91 53.92 -23.72
CA GLY A 67 26.22 52.82 -24.40
C GLY A 67 26.68 51.43 -23.90
N SER A 68 27.97 51.27 -23.61
CA SER A 68 28.51 50.04 -23.00
C SER A 68 28.00 49.83 -21.57
N ALA A 69 27.87 50.91 -20.79
CA ALA A 69 27.34 50.87 -19.43
C ALA A 69 25.85 50.50 -19.41
N ILE A 70 25.04 51.08 -20.32
CA ILE A 70 23.63 50.73 -20.48
C ILE A 70 23.46 49.25 -20.85
N LYS A 71 24.29 48.72 -21.77
CA LYS A 71 24.27 47.28 -22.10
C LYS A 71 24.63 46.40 -20.90
N ARG A 72 25.60 46.79 -20.07
CA ARG A 72 25.92 46.08 -18.82
C ARG A 72 24.75 46.11 -17.84
N LEU A 73 24.10 47.25 -17.67
CA LEU A 73 22.91 47.39 -16.82
C LEU A 73 21.74 46.54 -17.32
N GLN A 74 21.45 46.54 -18.62
CA GLN A 74 20.40 45.70 -19.22
C GLN A 74 20.68 44.20 -19.01
N SER A 75 21.92 43.75 -19.22
CA SER A 75 22.30 42.37 -18.92
C SER A 75 22.12 42.03 -17.44
N ARG A 76 22.44 42.97 -16.54
CA ARG A 76 22.24 42.77 -15.10
C ARG A 76 20.75 42.71 -14.74
N VAL A 77 19.91 43.56 -15.31
CA VAL A 77 18.45 43.53 -15.14
C VAL A 77 17.91 42.16 -15.58
N ARG A 78 18.28 41.67 -16.77
CA ARG A 78 17.87 40.33 -17.25
C ARG A 78 18.28 39.20 -16.32
N GLN A 79 19.49 39.28 -15.74
CA GLN A 79 19.94 38.29 -14.74
C GLN A 79 19.10 38.35 -13.47
N LEU A 80 18.75 39.54 -13.00
CA LEU A 80 17.92 39.73 -11.81
C LEU A 80 16.48 39.26 -12.07
N GLU A 81 15.90 39.58 -13.22
CA GLU A 81 14.59 39.09 -13.66
C GLU A 81 14.57 37.56 -13.73
N HIS A 82 15.60 36.95 -14.32
CA HIS A 82 15.72 35.49 -14.36
C HIS A 82 15.83 34.88 -12.95
N ARG A 83 16.64 35.48 -12.06
CA ARG A 83 16.73 35.03 -10.66
C ARG A 83 15.41 35.17 -9.92
N GLN A 84 14.68 36.25 -10.13
CA GLN A 84 13.36 36.47 -9.55
C GLN A 84 12.35 35.44 -10.07
N TYR A 85 12.35 35.18 -11.38
CA TYR A 85 11.53 34.14 -11.98
C TYR A 85 11.81 32.77 -11.36
N VAL A 86 13.08 32.37 -11.28
CA VAL A 86 13.48 31.08 -10.67
C VAL A 86 13.06 31.02 -9.20
N ALA A 87 13.22 32.10 -8.44
CA ALA A 87 12.77 32.17 -7.05
C ALA A 87 11.24 32.04 -6.93
N SER A 88 10.48 32.71 -7.81
CA SER A 88 9.02 32.63 -7.87
C SER A 88 8.55 31.21 -8.21
N THR A 89 9.15 30.56 -9.21
CA THR A 89 8.83 29.17 -9.57
C THR A 89 9.15 28.21 -8.43
N ARG A 90 10.27 28.43 -7.73
CA ARG A 90 10.59 27.64 -6.54
C ARG A 90 9.54 27.83 -5.44
N GLN A 91 9.09 29.07 -5.22
CA GLN A 91 8.06 29.36 -4.24
C GLN A 91 6.72 28.70 -4.59
N THR A 92 6.30 28.73 -5.86
CA THR A 92 5.06 28.06 -6.29
C THR A 92 5.15 26.55 -6.12
N ASN A 93 6.31 25.95 -6.44
CA ASN A 93 6.52 24.52 -6.24
C ASN A 93 6.45 24.15 -4.75
N LEU A 94 7.14 24.91 -3.89
CA LEU A 94 7.09 24.70 -2.44
C LEU A 94 5.65 24.82 -1.91
N VAL A 95 4.86 25.78 -2.37
CA VAL A 95 3.45 25.90 -1.98
C VAL A 95 2.64 24.67 -2.42
N GLY A 96 2.93 24.12 -3.60
CA GLY A 96 2.36 22.85 -4.06
C GLY A 96 2.74 21.69 -3.13
N ASP A 97 4.02 21.55 -2.80
CA ASP A 97 4.51 20.50 -1.90
C ASP A 97 3.89 20.63 -0.49
N TYR A 98 3.77 21.85 0.03
CA TYR A 98 3.10 22.12 1.30
C TYR A 98 1.61 21.77 1.26
N ALA A 99 0.92 22.00 0.14
CA ALA A 99 -0.48 21.61 -0.02
C ALA A 99 -0.63 20.08 0.00
N GLN A 100 0.23 19.35 -0.72
CA GLN A 100 0.25 17.89 -0.71
C GLN A 100 0.56 17.33 0.69
N LEU A 101 1.52 17.92 1.40
CA LEU A 101 1.88 17.48 2.74
C LEU A 101 0.73 17.74 3.74
N ARG A 102 0.01 18.86 3.59
CA ARG A 102 -1.21 19.14 4.38
C ARG A 102 -2.30 18.12 4.11
N GLU A 103 -2.55 17.78 2.84
CA GLU A 103 -3.53 16.75 2.48
C GLU A 103 -3.18 15.39 3.09
N LYS A 104 -1.90 15.00 3.06
CA LYS A 104 -1.42 13.78 3.73
C LYS A 104 -1.64 13.81 5.25
N ILE A 105 -1.39 14.96 5.88
CA ILE A 105 -1.65 15.15 7.32
C ILE A 105 -3.15 15.03 7.61
N ASP A 106 -4.00 15.65 6.80
CA ASP A 106 -5.46 15.62 7.00
C ASP A 106 -6.07 14.25 6.67
N HIS A 107 -5.47 13.51 5.73
CA HIS A 107 -5.78 12.10 5.51
C HIS A 107 -5.42 11.25 6.74
N GLY A 108 -4.18 11.33 7.23
CA GLY A 108 -3.77 10.60 8.43
C GLY A 108 -4.59 10.96 9.68
N ARG A 109 -5.03 12.21 9.81
CA ARG A 109 -5.95 12.61 10.89
C ARG A 109 -7.32 11.95 10.77
N ARG A 110 -7.86 11.81 9.56
CA ARG A 110 -9.13 11.10 9.33
C ARG A 110 -8.99 9.61 9.63
N GLU A 111 -7.87 9.00 9.23
CA GLU A 111 -7.58 7.60 9.57
C GLU A 111 -7.52 7.37 11.07
N VAL A 112 -6.80 8.24 11.81
CA VAL A 112 -6.75 8.15 13.28
C VAL A 112 -8.14 8.25 13.90
N LEU A 113 -9.01 9.15 13.41
CA LEU A 113 -10.38 9.25 13.91
C LEU A 113 -11.20 7.98 13.67
N ILE A 114 -11.09 7.38 12.48
CA ILE A 114 -11.79 6.12 12.15
C ILE A 114 -11.25 4.97 13.01
N LEU A 115 -9.93 4.91 13.22
CA LEU A 115 -9.31 3.89 14.06
C LEU A 115 -9.72 4.05 15.53
N ASP A 116 -9.77 5.28 16.04
CA ASP A 116 -10.24 5.56 17.40
C ASP A 116 -11.71 5.17 17.60
N GLU A 117 -12.57 5.43 16.61
CA GLU A 117 -13.96 4.97 16.61
C GLU A 117 -14.01 3.44 16.65
N LYS A 118 -13.23 2.76 15.80
CA LYS A 118 -13.21 1.30 15.77
C LYS A 118 -12.67 0.68 17.06
N ILE A 119 -11.68 1.31 17.69
CA ILE A 119 -11.15 0.87 18.99
C ILE A 119 -12.24 0.97 20.06
N ARG A 120 -13.01 2.07 20.09
CA ARG A 120 -14.13 2.21 21.03
C ARG A 120 -15.20 1.14 20.82
N ASP A 121 -15.53 0.83 19.57
CA ASP A 121 -16.48 -0.25 19.25
C ASP A 121 -15.96 -1.59 19.77
N LEU A 122 -14.69 -1.91 19.51
CA LEU A 122 -14.08 -3.15 20.00
C LEU A 122 -14.01 -3.21 21.53
N ASP A 123 -13.76 -2.07 22.20
CA ASP A 123 -13.81 -2.00 23.66
C ASP A 123 -15.22 -2.25 24.20
N ASN A 124 -16.25 -1.71 23.54
CA ASN A 124 -17.65 -1.96 23.89
C ASN A 124 -18.01 -3.44 23.68
N ASP A 125 -17.60 -4.05 22.57
CA ASP A 125 -17.80 -5.49 22.30
C ASP A 125 -17.12 -6.34 23.39
N VAL A 126 -15.90 -5.98 23.80
CA VAL A 126 -15.19 -6.68 24.87
C VAL A 126 -15.94 -6.58 26.20
N ILE A 127 -16.53 -5.43 26.52
CA ILE A 127 -17.35 -5.25 27.71
C ILE A 127 -18.60 -6.14 27.62
N GLU A 128 -19.34 -6.10 26.50
CA GLU A 128 -20.55 -6.90 26.31
C GLU A 128 -20.27 -8.40 26.44
N ARG A 129 -19.18 -8.89 25.83
CA ARG A 129 -18.78 -10.30 25.94
C ARG A 129 -18.38 -10.68 27.35
N LYS A 130 -17.73 -9.80 28.11
CA LYS A 130 -17.43 -10.06 29.53
C LYS A 130 -18.71 -10.17 30.35
N GLU A 131 -19.71 -9.34 30.09
CA GLU A 131 -21.02 -9.42 30.73
C GLU A 131 -21.77 -10.70 30.35
N GLU A 132 -21.71 -11.12 29.09
CA GLU A 132 -22.28 -12.39 28.64
C GLU A 132 -21.61 -13.59 29.33
N VAL A 133 -20.28 -13.61 29.41
CA VAL A 133 -19.53 -14.64 30.15
C VAL A 133 -19.93 -14.63 31.62
N ALA A 134 -20.05 -13.47 32.26
CA ALA A 134 -20.50 -13.36 33.64
C ALA A 134 -21.93 -13.92 33.82
N ARG A 135 -22.84 -13.64 32.88
CA ARG A 135 -24.21 -14.19 32.86
C ARG A 135 -24.20 -15.71 32.74
N ILE A 136 -23.42 -16.28 31.82
CA ILE A 136 -23.31 -17.75 31.63
C ILE A 136 -22.73 -18.40 32.88
N VAL A 137 -21.71 -17.81 33.50
CA VAL A 137 -21.12 -18.34 34.74
C VAL A 137 -22.15 -18.30 35.88
N ALA A 138 -22.93 -17.23 36.01
CA ALA A 138 -23.99 -17.14 37.00
C ALA A 138 -25.08 -18.21 36.77
N ALA A 139 -25.56 -18.37 35.54
CA ALA A 139 -26.52 -19.40 35.17
C ALA A 139 -25.98 -20.81 35.43
N SER A 140 -24.70 -21.05 35.10
CA SER A 140 -24.02 -22.31 35.37
C SER A 140 -23.95 -22.62 36.85
N ARG A 141 -23.62 -21.63 37.71
CA ARG A 141 -23.61 -21.81 39.17
C ARG A 141 -24.97 -22.24 39.69
N VAL A 142 -26.06 -21.65 39.19
CA VAL A 142 -27.43 -22.05 39.56
C VAL A 142 -27.74 -23.48 39.11
N ALA A 143 -27.37 -23.85 37.89
CA ALA A 143 -27.56 -25.21 37.40
C ALA A 143 -26.76 -26.24 38.21
N PHE A 144 -25.52 -25.93 38.58
CA PHE A 144 -24.70 -26.78 39.44
C PHE A 144 -25.26 -26.92 40.86
N ALA A 145 -25.82 -25.84 41.43
CA ALA A 145 -26.50 -25.90 42.72
C ALA A 145 -27.71 -26.85 42.67
N ARG A 146 -28.58 -26.71 41.66
CA ARG A 146 -29.74 -27.59 41.45
C ARG A 146 -29.32 -29.06 41.24
N ARG A 147 -28.25 -29.30 40.48
CA ARG A 147 -27.69 -30.64 40.31
C ARG A 147 -27.18 -31.21 41.64
N GLY A 148 -26.50 -30.40 42.44
CA GLY A 148 -26.04 -30.79 43.77
C GLY A 148 -27.20 -31.19 44.68
N GLU A 149 -28.28 -30.39 44.72
CA GLU A 149 -29.49 -30.70 45.47
C GLU A 149 -30.14 -32.02 45.01
N ALA A 150 -30.29 -32.22 43.70
CA ALA A 150 -30.84 -33.46 43.15
C ALA A 150 -29.97 -34.68 43.49
N MET A 151 -28.63 -34.54 43.42
CA MET A 151 -27.70 -35.62 43.78
C MET A 151 -27.81 -36.01 45.26
N VAL A 152 -27.98 -35.02 46.14
CA VAL A 152 -28.24 -35.28 47.57
C VAL A 152 -29.58 -36.00 47.77
N MET A 153 -30.63 -35.62 47.05
CA MET A 153 -31.93 -36.32 47.12
C MET A 153 -31.83 -37.77 46.62
N ILE A 154 -31.11 -38.02 45.54
CA ILE A 154 -30.86 -39.37 45.01
C ILE A 154 -30.13 -40.21 46.06
N GLN A 155 -29.05 -39.70 46.66
CA GLN A 155 -28.32 -40.41 47.72
C GLN A 155 -29.20 -40.73 48.92
N GLN A 156 -30.10 -39.82 49.31
CA GLN A 156 -31.06 -40.08 50.40
C GLN A 156 -32.08 -41.17 50.02
N LEU A 157 -32.57 -41.18 48.78
CA LEU A 157 -33.48 -42.22 48.28
C LEU A 157 -32.79 -43.59 48.20
N GLU A 158 -31.56 -43.63 47.70
CA GLU A 158 -30.74 -44.85 47.66
C GLU A 158 -30.54 -45.42 49.06
N LYS A 159 -30.21 -44.57 50.04
CA LYS A 159 -30.08 -44.99 51.44
C LYS A 159 -31.38 -45.57 51.99
N ARG A 160 -32.52 -44.89 51.78
CA ARG A 160 -33.84 -45.40 52.20
C ARG A 160 -34.18 -46.72 51.51
N HIS A 161 -33.85 -46.86 50.24
CA HIS A 161 -34.06 -48.09 49.49
C HIS A 161 -33.19 -49.24 50.03
N GLN A 162 -31.93 -48.97 50.36
CA GLN A 162 -31.06 -49.96 51.01
C GLN A 162 -31.61 -50.38 52.37
N GLU A 163 -32.02 -49.43 53.21
CA GLU A 163 -32.64 -49.71 54.52
C GLU A 163 -33.88 -50.60 54.36
N ALA A 164 -34.82 -50.22 53.48
CA ALA A 164 -36.02 -51.01 53.20
C ALA A 164 -35.71 -52.40 52.60
N ALA A 165 -34.70 -52.52 51.73
CA ALA A 165 -34.26 -53.80 51.19
C ALA A 165 -33.70 -54.70 52.30
N THR A 166 -32.90 -54.17 53.23
CA THR A 166 -32.41 -54.95 54.37
C THR A 166 -33.54 -55.38 55.32
N GLU A 167 -34.56 -54.55 55.51
CA GLU A 167 -35.75 -54.91 56.30
C GLU A 167 -36.54 -56.02 55.62
N PHE A 168 -36.77 -55.90 54.32
CA PHE A 168 -37.44 -56.93 53.53
C PHE A 168 -36.67 -58.25 53.55
N GLU A 169 -35.35 -58.24 53.39
CA GLU A 169 -34.52 -59.45 53.51
C GLU A 169 -34.64 -60.10 54.89
N ARG A 170 -34.66 -59.30 55.97
CA ARG A 170 -34.88 -59.82 57.34
C ARG A 170 -36.24 -60.48 57.48
N GLU A 171 -37.30 -59.85 56.99
CA GLU A 171 -38.66 -60.40 57.01
C GLU A 171 -38.77 -61.67 56.17
N TRP A 172 -38.15 -61.66 54.98
CA TRP A 172 -38.10 -62.80 54.08
C TRP A 172 -37.38 -63.99 54.71
N ASP A 173 -36.22 -63.76 55.32
CA ASP A 173 -35.46 -64.79 56.03
C ASP A 173 -36.24 -65.34 57.23
N ALA A 174 -36.93 -64.48 57.98
CA ALA A 174 -37.78 -64.90 59.09
C ALA A 174 -38.94 -65.78 58.59
N LEU A 175 -39.62 -65.37 57.52
CA LEU A 175 -40.72 -66.13 56.93
C LEU A 175 -40.23 -67.46 56.33
N SER A 176 -39.08 -67.45 55.66
CA SER A 176 -38.42 -68.64 55.11
C SER A 176 -38.08 -69.65 56.21
N LYS A 177 -37.56 -69.20 57.36
CA LYS A 177 -37.34 -70.05 58.54
C LYS A 177 -38.63 -70.67 59.07
N VAL A 178 -39.73 -69.90 59.14
CA VAL A 178 -41.04 -70.44 59.55
C VAL A 178 -41.58 -71.47 58.56
N MET A 179 -41.43 -71.20 57.26
CA MET A 179 -41.88 -72.09 56.20
C MET A 179 -41.08 -73.38 56.17
N THR A 180 -39.75 -73.32 56.25
CA THR A 180 -38.90 -74.51 56.34
C THR A 180 -39.15 -75.31 57.61
N ALA A 181 -39.40 -74.65 58.75
CA ALA A 181 -39.80 -75.33 59.99
C ALA A 181 -41.15 -76.06 59.83
N LYS A 182 -42.16 -75.42 59.20
CA LYS A 182 -43.45 -76.06 58.89
C LYS A 182 -43.30 -77.19 57.89
N GLU A 183 -42.50 -77.02 56.85
CA GLU A 183 -42.25 -78.05 55.84
C GLU A 183 -41.50 -79.24 56.44
N ASN A 184 -40.52 -79.00 57.31
CA ASN A 184 -39.83 -80.06 58.05
C ASN A 184 -40.78 -80.79 59.01
N ARG A 185 -41.68 -80.05 59.69
CA ARG A 185 -42.74 -80.64 60.51
C ARG A 185 -43.69 -81.49 59.66
N TYR A 186 -44.13 -80.98 58.52
CA TYR A 186 -44.99 -81.70 57.59
C TYR A 186 -44.27 -82.94 57.03
N LYS A 187 -43.01 -82.84 56.62
CA LYS A 187 -42.20 -83.99 56.17
C LYS A 187 -42.04 -85.03 57.27
N MET A 188 -41.84 -84.63 58.54
CA MET A 188 -41.82 -85.58 59.66
C MET A 188 -43.19 -86.23 59.91
N GLU A 189 -44.28 -85.49 59.85
CA GLU A 189 -45.64 -86.04 59.99
C GLU A 189 -46.03 -86.93 58.80
N PHE A 190 -45.68 -86.54 57.58
CA PHE A 190 -45.91 -87.31 56.35
C PHE A 190 -45.03 -88.56 56.30
N SER A 191 -43.79 -88.50 56.80
CA SER A 191 -42.93 -89.69 56.96
C SER A 191 -43.45 -90.65 58.04
N LYS A 192 -44.14 -90.14 59.07
CA LYS A 192 -44.87 -90.98 60.04
C LYS A 192 -46.11 -91.62 59.41
N LEU A 193 -46.80 -90.91 58.53
CA LEU A 193 -47.98 -91.41 57.81
C LEU A 193 -47.62 -92.42 56.70
N ARG A 194 -46.45 -92.28 56.05
CA ARG A 194 -45.97 -93.16 54.97
C ARG A 194 -45.43 -94.53 55.44
N LEU A 195 -45.36 -94.77 56.75
CA LEU A 195 -45.06 -96.09 57.30
C LEU A 195 -46.30 -97.01 57.38
N GLY A 196 -47.45 -96.61 56.82
CA GLY A 196 -48.65 -97.44 56.71
C GLY A 196 -49.28 -97.45 55.31
N MET A 197 -48.96 -98.48 54.53
CA MET A 197 -49.74 -99.10 53.44
C MET A 197 -49.77 -98.50 52.00
N PRO A 198 -49.88 -99.34 50.94
CA PRO A 198 -49.72 -98.96 49.53
C PRO A 198 -50.99 -99.04 48.64
N THR A 199 -50.89 -98.42 47.45
CA THR A 199 -51.50 -98.74 46.12
C THR A 199 -53.02 -98.95 45.99
N GLN A 200 -53.73 -98.03 45.31
CA GLN A 200 -54.90 -98.33 44.44
C GLN A 200 -55.45 -97.15 43.57
N ALA A 201 -54.61 -96.25 43.05
CA ALA A 201 -55.10 -95.05 42.34
C ALA A 201 -55.24 -95.18 40.79
N LYS A 202 -55.02 -96.35 40.18
CA LYS A 202 -54.88 -96.46 38.70
C LYS A 202 -56.03 -97.13 37.93
N GLU A 203 -57.15 -97.50 38.58
CA GLU A 203 -58.26 -98.20 37.89
C GLU A 203 -59.52 -97.37 37.61
N ILE A 204 -59.67 -96.19 38.21
CA ILE A 204 -60.89 -95.37 38.09
C ILE A 204 -60.87 -94.51 36.80
N GLU A 205 -59.68 -94.12 36.34
CA GLU A 205 -59.50 -93.19 35.22
C GLU A 205 -59.89 -93.78 33.85
N LYS A 206 -59.87 -95.11 33.71
CA LYS A 206 -60.11 -95.79 32.42
C LYS A 206 -61.59 -95.99 32.03
N LYS A 207 -62.55 -95.75 32.94
CA LYS A 207 -63.99 -95.97 32.69
C LYS A 207 -64.74 -94.72 32.22
N ILE A 208 -64.23 -93.52 32.49
CA ILE A 208 -64.89 -92.25 32.15
C ILE A 208 -64.76 -91.91 30.64
N LEU A 209 -63.64 -92.31 30.03
CA LEU A 209 -63.32 -91.96 28.64
C LEU A 209 -64.21 -92.64 27.57
N LYS A 210 -64.92 -93.73 27.91
CA LYS A 210 -65.74 -94.50 26.96
C LYS A 210 -67.20 -94.04 26.83
N LYS A 211 -67.68 -93.14 27.70
CA LYS A 211 -69.06 -92.60 27.61
C LYS A 211 -69.15 -91.38 26.68
N VAL A 212 -68.14 -90.52 26.69
CA VAL A 212 -68.13 -89.26 25.91
C VAL A 212 -68.17 -89.48 24.39
N GLN A 213 -67.60 -90.59 23.90
CA GLN A 213 -67.53 -90.87 22.45
C GLN A 213 -68.84 -91.40 21.81
N ARG A 214 -69.87 -91.75 22.58
CA ARG A 214 -71.16 -92.23 22.03
C ARG A 214 -72.16 -91.10 21.78
N ASP A 215 -72.03 -89.98 22.46
CA ASP A 215 -73.02 -88.91 22.40
C ASP A 215 -72.77 -87.93 21.24
N GLU A 216 -71.54 -87.87 20.74
CA GLU A 216 -71.13 -86.99 19.62
C GLU A 216 -71.69 -87.43 18.25
N LYS A 217 -71.99 -88.73 18.08
CA LYS A 217 -72.52 -89.28 16.81
C LYS A 217 -74.03 -89.12 16.66
N LYS A 218 -74.76 -88.92 17.76
CA LYS A 218 -76.22 -88.70 17.73
C LYS A 218 -76.58 -87.24 17.44
N LEU A 219 -75.69 -86.30 17.79
CA LEU A 219 -75.92 -84.86 17.61
C LEU A 219 -75.72 -84.40 16.15
N LYS A 220 -74.92 -85.11 15.35
CA LYS A 220 -74.68 -84.77 13.94
C LYS A 220 -75.81 -85.15 12.97
N ILE A 221 -76.79 -85.95 13.41
CA ILE A 221 -77.93 -86.39 12.57
C ILE A 221 -79.16 -85.48 12.75
N ALA A 222 -79.25 -84.76 13.87
CA ALA A 222 -80.37 -83.86 14.18
C ALA A 222 -80.26 -82.46 13.55
N VAL A 223 -79.12 -82.11 12.95
CA VAL A 223 -78.88 -80.78 12.34
C VAL A 223 -79.14 -80.77 10.82
N ALA A 224 -79.42 -81.93 10.21
CA ALA A 224 -79.59 -82.07 8.76
C ALA A 224 -81.04 -81.96 8.24
N THR A 225 -82.03 -81.76 9.12
CA THR A 225 -83.45 -81.74 8.74
C THR A 225 -84.21 -80.65 9.49
N GLY A 226 -84.20 -79.43 8.98
CA GLY A 226 -84.87 -78.28 9.59
C GLY A 226 -85.31 -77.23 8.56
N ASN A 227 -86.45 -77.49 7.94
CA ASN A 227 -87.04 -76.81 6.78
C ASN A 227 -87.17 -75.27 6.83
N TRP A 228 -86.88 -74.70 5.66
CA TRP A 228 -86.80 -73.31 5.24
C TRP A 228 -88.17 -72.67 4.86
N ALA A 229 -89.22 -72.85 5.68
CA ALA A 229 -90.58 -72.40 5.32
C ALA A 229 -91.34 -71.60 6.39
N THR A 230 -90.65 -71.06 7.40
CA THR A 230 -91.26 -70.17 8.42
C THR A 230 -90.65 -68.76 8.42
N ALA A 231 -89.96 -68.40 7.34
CA ALA A 231 -89.19 -67.18 7.14
C ALA A 231 -90.01 -65.96 6.67
N ARG A 232 -91.23 -65.70 7.18
CA ARG A 232 -91.84 -64.38 6.92
C ARG A 232 -92.81 -63.80 7.95
N THR A 233 -93.27 -64.59 8.92
CA THR A 233 -94.33 -64.14 9.86
C THR A 233 -93.94 -64.17 11.35
N ARG A 234 -92.68 -64.46 11.68
CA ARG A 234 -92.10 -64.30 13.04
C ARG A 234 -90.93 -63.31 13.12
N ILE A 235 -90.59 -62.65 12.01
CA ILE A 235 -89.32 -61.93 11.84
C ILE A 235 -89.22 -60.66 12.70
N ALA A 236 -90.31 -59.97 13.03
CA ALA A 236 -90.23 -58.76 13.87
C ALA A 236 -89.85 -59.06 15.34
N PRO A 237 -90.52 -59.99 16.06
CA PRO A 237 -90.10 -60.37 17.41
C PRO A 237 -88.88 -61.29 17.43
N HIS A 238 -88.59 -62.05 16.36
CA HIS A 238 -87.37 -62.86 16.28
C HIS A 238 -86.12 -61.99 16.07
N ILE A 239 -86.16 -60.95 15.23
CA ILE A 239 -85.02 -60.02 15.10
C ILE A 239 -84.76 -59.30 16.43
N TYR A 240 -85.81 -58.91 17.17
CA TYR A 240 -85.62 -58.33 18.49
C TYR A 240 -85.10 -59.33 19.51
N ASN A 241 -85.64 -60.55 19.58
CA ASN A 241 -85.14 -61.59 20.48
C ASN A 241 -83.75 -62.07 20.11
N GLU A 242 -83.40 -62.14 18.84
CA GLU A 242 -82.09 -62.53 18.35
C GLU A 242 -81.07 -61.41 18.60
N LYS A 243 -81.47 -60.14 18.45
CA LYS A 243 -80.67 -59.00 18.93
C LYS A 243 -80.45 -59.05 20.43
N VAL A 244 -81.51 -59.27 21.22
CA VAL A 244 -81.41 -59.45 22.69
C VAL A 244 -80.51 -60.63 23.02
N HIS A 245 -80.62 -61.76 22.32
CA HIS A 245 -79.78 -62.93 22.54
C HIS A 245 -78.32 -62.67 22.16
N THR A 246 -78.05 -61.94 21.08
CA THR A 246 -76.68 -61.53 20.72
C THR A 246 -76.12 -60.49 21.70
N PHE A 247 -76.95 -59.62 22.27
CA PHE A 247 -76.55 -58.71 23.35
C PHE A 247 -76.28 -59.47 24.64
N GLU A 248 -77.11 -60.45 25.00
CA GLU A 248 -76.88 -61.34 26.14
C GLU A 248 -75.65 -62.21 25.97
N ASP A 249 -75.39 -62.74 24.77
CA ASP A 249 -74.21 -63.55 24.48
C ASP A 249 -72.94 -62.72 24.46
N SER A 250 -72.98 -61.51 23.90
CA SER A 250 -71.85 -60.56 23.97
C SER A 250 -71.63 -60.06 25.39
N PHE A 251 -72.69 -59.79 26.15
CA PHE A 251 -72.63 -59.42 27.58
C PHE A 251 -72.02 -60.53 28.42
N LYS A 252 -72.46 -61.79 28.28
CA LYS A 252 -71.84 -62.96 28.94
C LYS A 252 -70.37 -63.10 28.58
N LYS A 253 -70.01 -62.80 27.34
CA LYS A 253 -68.60 -62.86 26.88
C LYS A 253 -67.76 -61.76 27.50
N VAL A 254 -68.30 -60.55 27.63
CA VAL A 254 -67.64 -59.46 28.37
C VAL A 254 -67.53 -59.82 29.85
N GLN A 255 -68.60 -60.32 30.47
CA GLN A 255 -68.63 -60.74 31.88
C GLN A 255 -67.61 -61.84 32.20
N GLN A 256 -67.42 -62.80 31.29
CA GLN A 256 -66.39 -63.85 31.40
C GLN A 256 -64.97 -63.30 31.28
N LEU A 257 -64.75 -62.25 30.49
CA LEU A 257 -63.44 -61.63 30.28
C LEU A 257 -63.07 -60.63 31.38
N THR A 258 -64.05 -59.90 31.94
CA THR A 258 -63.84 -58.91 33.01
C THR A 258 -64.03 -59.48 34.41
N GLY A 259 -64.73 -60.61 34.57
CA GLY A 259 -64.97 -61.27 35.86
C GLY A 259 -66.01 -60.58 36.75
N ALA A 260 -66.78 -59.63 36.21
CA ALA A 260 -67.79 -58.86 36.93
C ALA A 260 -69.01 -59.72 37.31
N ARG A 261 -69.57 -59.54 38.52
CA ARG A 261 -70.69 -60.37 39.02
C ARG A 261 -72.05 -59.77 38.69
N ASP A 262 -72.17 -58.44 38.73
CA ASP A 262 -73.39 -57.69 38.42
C ASP A 262 -73.18 -56.58 37.37
N LEU A 263 -74.29 -56.03 36.85
CA LEU A 263 -74.29 -55.02 35.78
C LEU A 263 -73.64 -53.70 36.23
N GLU A 264 -73.85 -53.31 37.49
CA GLU A 264 -73.19 -52.17 38.12
C GLU A 264 -71.66 -52.36 38.21
N ASP A 265 -71.17 -53.55 38.58
CA ASP A 265 -69.72 -53.84 38.64
C ASP A 265 -69.07 -53.70 37.26
N LEU A 266 -69.77 -54.15 36.20
CA LEU A 266 -69.27 -54.02 34.83
C LEU A 266 -69.22 -52.56 34.39
N ALA A 267 -70.24 -51.76 34.73
CA ALA A 267 -70.27 -50.33 34.43
C ALA A 267 -69.13 -49.58 35.14
N GLU A 268 -68.81 -49.95 36.38
CA GLU A 268 -67.72 -49.33 37.14
C GLU A 268 -66.33 -49.71 36.58
N ILE A 269 -66.15 -50.97 36.18
CA ILE A 269 -64.93 -51.44 35.49
C ILE A 269 -64.79 -50.76 34.12
N MET A 270 -65.89 -50.61 33.37
CA MET A 270 -65.89 -49.90 32.09
C MET A 270 -65.56 -48.43 32.27
N ALA A 271 -66.18 -47.72 33.22
CA ALA A 271 -65.86 -46.33 33.53
C ALA A 271 -64.38 -46.16 33.92
N ALA A 272 -63.85 -47.06 34.76
CA ALA A 272 -62.44 -47.04 35.13
C ALA A 272 -61.50 -47.35 33.94
N SER A 273 -61.94 -48.19 32.99
CA SER A 273 -61.19 -48.49 31.77
C SER A 273 -61.27 -47.36 30.74
N GLU A 274 -62.41 -46.68 30.64
CA GLU A 274 -62.62 -45.51 29.80
C GLU A 274 -61.81 -44.32 30.30
N ASP A 275 -61.74 -44.10 31.61
CA ASP A 275 -60.88 -43.08 32.21
C ASP A 275 -59.39 -43.33 31.91
N LYS A 276 -58.95 -44.60 31.97
CA LYS A 276 -57.58 -44.98 31.58
C LYS A 276 -57.34 -44.74 30.10
N ASN A 277 -58.29 -45.11 29.24
CA ASN A 277 -58.21 -44.84 27.81
C ASN A 277 -58.21 -43.35 27.50
N TYR A 278 -59.05 -42.56 28.17
CA TYR A 278 -59.13 -41.12 27.99
C TYR A 278 -57.81 -40.44 28.37
N ARG A 279 -57.21 -40.82 29.49
CA ARG A 279 -55.86 -40.36 29.88
C ARG A 279 -54.80 -40.78 28.87
N ALA A 280 -54.86 -42.01 28.36
CA ALA A 280 -53.92 -42.47 27.34
C ALA A 280 -54.07 -41.69 26.02
N PHE A 281 -55.31 -41.39 25.61
CA PHE A 281 -55.58 -40.57 24.43
C PHE A 281 -55.13 -39.12 24.61
N GLN A 282 -55.35 -38.52 25.78
CA GLN A 282 -54.82 -37.19 26.09
C GLN A 282 -53.30 -37.15 26.06
N HIS A 283 -52.64 -38.17 26.64
CA HIS A 283 -51.18 -38.29 26.61
C HIS A 283 -50.66 -38.50 25.18
N LEU A 284 -51.30 -39.35 24.38
CA LEU A 284 -50.98 -39.53 22.96
C LEU A 284 -51.16 -38.23 22.16
N ALA A 285 -52.22 -37.47 22.43
CA ALA A 285 -52.44 -36.17 21.80
C ALA A 285 -51.33 -35.18 22.18
N ALA A 286 -50.95 -35.12 23.46
CA ALA A 286 -49.85 -34.28 23.94
C ALA A 286 -48.50 -34.66 23.30
N MET A 287 -48.18 -35.96 23.26
CA MET A 287 -46.98 -36.48 22.60
C MET A 287 -46.98 -36.17 21.10
N ASN A 288 -48.14 -36.25 20.43
CA ASN A 288 -48.23 -35.93 19.00
C ASN A 288 -48.03 -34.42 18.75
N THR A 289 -48.57 -33.55 19.62
CA THR A 289 -48.29 -32.11 19.53
C THR A 289 -46.82 -31.78 19.79
N GLU A 290 -46.17 -32.48 20.73
CA GLU A 290 -44.75 -32.31 21.00
C GLU A 290 -43.90 -32.82 19.83
N ALA A 291 -44.25 -33.95 19.23
CA ALA A 291 -43.60 -34.48 18.03
C ALA A 291 -43.67 -33.48 16.87
N SER A 292 -44.85 -32.92 16.56
CA SER A 292 -44.99 -31.89 15.52
C SER A 292 -44.19 -30.62 15.85
N SER A 293 -44.11 -30.22 17.11
CA SER A 293 -43.26 -29.09 17.53
C SER A 293 -41.78 -29.36 17.32
N LEU A 294 -41.32 -30.58 17.64
CA LEU A 294 -39.93 -30.99 17.44
C LEU A 294 -39.59 -31.09 15.96
N GLU A 295 -40.48 -31.61 15.13
CA GLU A 295 -40.32 -31.65 13.67
C GLU A 295 -40.19 -30.24 13.08
N ALA A 296 -41.02 -29.29 13.53
CA ALA A 296 -40.91 -27.89 13.13
C ALA A 296 -39.58 -27.26 13.54
N SER A 297 -39.10 -27.56 14.76
CA SER A 297 -37.79 -27.10 15.24
C SER A 297 -36.63 -27.68 14.41
N VAL A 298 -36.69 -28.98 14.10
CA VAL A 298 -35.70 -29.66 13.25
C VAL A 298 -35.70 -29.07 11.83
N ALA A 299 -36.86 -28.74 11.27
CA ALA A 299 -36.95 -28.07 9.97
C ALA A 299 -36.34 -26.66 10.02
N GLY A 300 -36.63 -25.90 11.08
CA GLY A 300 -36.03 -24.57 11.29
C GLY A 300 -34.51 -24.61 11.43
N LEU A 301 -33.98 -25.57 12.19
CA LEU A 301 -32.53 -25.75 12.34
C LEU A 301 -31.84 -26.15 11.03
N HIS A 302 -32.47 -26.97 10.20
CA HIS A 302 -31.93 -27.29 8.86
C HIS A 302 -31.90 -26.06 7.96
N ALA A 303 -32.95 -25.22 7.96
CA ALA A 303 -32.98 -23.99 7.19
C ALA A 303 -31.85 -23.03 7.60
N GLN A 304 -31.62 -22.86 8.91
CA GLN A 304 -30.51 -22.03 9.43
C GLN A 304 -29.13 -22.60 9.08
N LEU A 305 -28.99 -23.93 9.09
CA LEU A 305 -27.77 -24.62 8.70
C LEU A 305 -27.44 -24.36 7.22
N ASP A 306 -28.45 -24.45 6.34
CA ASP A 306 -28.28 -24.21 4.92
C ASP A 306 -27.98 -22.73 4.62
N GLU A 307 -28.67 -21.81 5.29
CA GLU A 307 -28.37 -20.38 5.19
C GLU A 307 -26.94 -20.05 5.66
N SER A 308 -26.49 -20.64 6.76
CA SER A 308 -25.12 -20.49 7.26
C SER A 308 -24.08 -21.07 6.31
N LYS A 309 -24.36 -22.21 5.67
CA LYS A 309 -23.49 -22.82 4.66
C LYS A 309 -23.39 -21.93 3.41
N HIS A 310 -24.49 -21.34 2.96
CA HIS A 310 -24.48 -20.41 1.84
C HIS A 310 -23.65 -19.16 2.13
N HIS A 311 -23.83 -18.55 3.31
CA HIS A 311 -23.00 -17.41 3.77
C HIS A 311 -21.52 -17.77 3.86
N THR A 312 -21.19 -18.95 4.40
CA THR A 312 -19.81 -19.42 4.54
C THR A 312 -19.17 -19.71 3.17
N GLY A 313 -19.93 -20.26 2.22
CA GLY A 313 -19.47 -20.56 0.86
C GLY A 313 -19.13 -19.29 0.06
N ALA A 314 -20.01 -18.29 0.09
CA ALA A 314 -19.79 -17.01 -0.57
C ALA A 314 -18.60 -16.24 0.05
N TYR A 315 -18.52 -16.20 1.38
CA TYR A 315 -17.41 -15.58 2.09
C TYR A 315 -16.08 -16.29 1.82
N SER A 316 -16.07 -17.62 1.73
CA SER A 316 -14.89 -18.42 1.36
C SER A 316 -14.42 -18.14 -0.07
N ALA A 317 -15.35 -18.01 -1.03
CA ALA A 317 -15.02 -17.65 -2.40
C ALA A 317 -14.44 -16.23 -2.50
N PHE A 318 -15.03 -15.26 -1.81
CA PHE A 318 -14.51 -13.89 -1.74
C PHE A 318 -13.12 -13.85 -1.10
N LYS A 319 -12.93 -14.51 0.05
CA LYS A 319 -11.62 -14.60 0.73
C LYS A 319 -10.55 -15.21 -0.16
N ARG A 320 -10.88 -16.27 -0.92
CA ARG A 320 -9.94 -16.88 -1.88
C ARG A 320 -9.54 -15.90 -2.98
N ARG A 321 -10.49 -15.11 -3.49
CA ARG A 321 -10.21 -14.09 -4.51
C ARG A 321 -9.29 -12.99 -3.99
N VAL A 322 -9.57 -12.45 -2.81
CA VAL A 322 -8.70 -11.44 -2.18
C VAL A 322 -7.29 -11.98 -1.92
N ILE A 323 -7.17 -13.24 -1.47
CA ILE A 323 -5.85 -13.86 -1.28
C ILE A 323 -5.11 -14.05 -2.61
N GLN A 324 -5.84 -14.38 -3.69
CA GLN A 324 -5.27 -14.48 -5.03
C GLN A 324 -4.76 -13.12 -5.51
N ASP A 325 -5.59 -12.08 -5.42
CA ASP A 325 -5.26 -10.72 -5.86
C ASP A 325 -4.02 -10.19 -5.11
N LEU A 326 -3.95 -10.39 -3.77
CA LEU A 326 -2.79 -10.01 -2.97
C LEU A 326 -1.52 -10.79 -3.32
N ARG A 327 -1.63 -12.03 -3.80
CA ARG A 327 -0.46 -12.80 -4.27
C ARG A 327 0.03 -12.26 -5.59
N ASP A 328 -0.89 -11.99 -6.51
CA ASP A 328 -0.54 -11.44 -7.83
C ASP A 328 0.12 -10.05 -7.66
N ASP A 329 -0.35 -9.22 -6.74
CA ASP A 329 0.29 -7.94 -6.39
C ASP A 329 1.70 -8.12 -5.80
N CYS A 330 1.88 -9.07 -4.88
CA CYS A 330 3.20 -9.40 -4.34
C CYS A 330 4.16 -9.87 -5.44
N ASP A 331 3.70 -10.74 -6.35
CA ASP A 331 4.53 -11.24 -7.45
C ASP A 331 4.93 -10.11 -8.41
N ASN A 332 4.02 -9.18 -8.69
CA ASN A 332 4.31 -7.99 -9.49
C ASN A 332 5.36 -7.07 -8.83
N ILE A 333 5.23 -6.83 -7.52
CA ILE A 333 6.19 -5.99 -6.77
C ILE A 333 7.56 -6.66 -6.70
N CYS A 334 7.62 -7.98 -6.51
CA CYS A 334 8.88 -8.74 -6.55
C CYS A 334 9.55 -8.63 -7.92
N ALA A 335 8.79 -8.75 -9.02
CA ALA A 335 9.33 -8.59 -10.36
C ALA A 335 9.89 -7.18 -10.61
N GLU A 336 9.19 -6.14 -10.16
CA GLU A 336 9.68 -4.75 -10.27
C GLU A 336 10.95 -4.53 -9.41
N ALA A 337 11.00 -5.12 -8.22
CA ALA A 337 12.18 -5.06 -7.36
C ALA A 337 13.39 -5.75 -8.02
N ASP A 338 13.20 -6.93 -8.62
CA ASP A 338 14.25 -7.66 -9.35
C ASP A 338 14.79 -6.84 -10.53
N GLU A 339 13.91 -6.16 -11.29
CA GLU A 339 14.32 -5.27 -12.38
C GLU A 339 15.15 -4.08 -11.89
N LEU A 340 14.76 -3.48 -10.76
CA LEU A 340 15.51 -2.38 -10.15
C LEU A 340 16.86 -2.85 -9.59
N GLU A 341 16.93 -4.04 -9.00
CA GLU A 341 18.21 -4.64 -8.57
C GLU A 341 19.12 -4.90 -9.75
N LEU A 342 18.61 -5.45 -10.85
CA LEU A 342 19.39 -5.64 -12.09
C LEU A 342 19.90 -4.31 -12.64
N ALA A 343 19.07 -3.26 -12.66
CA ALA A 343 19.48 -1.93 -13.10
C ALA A 343 20.54 -1.31 -12.18
N SER A 344 20.39 -1.44 -10.87
CA SER A 344 21.36 -0.97 -9.87
C SER A 344 22.70 -1.70 -9.99
N ASN A 345 22.68 -3.02 -10.17
CA ASN A 345 23.87 -3.81 -10.38
C ASN A 345 24.61 -3.39 -11.66
N GLY A 346 23.88 -3.15 -12.75
CA GLY A 346 24.46 -2.62 -13.99
C GLY A 346 25.09 -1.23 -13.83
N LEU A 347 24.48 -0.35 -13.04
CA LEU A 347 25.07 0.95 -12.70
C LEU A 347 26.32 0.80 -11.83
N SER A 348 26.32 -0.11 -10.86
CA SER A 348 27.48 -0.41 -10.03
C SER A 348 28.65 -0.95 -10.86
N GLU A 349 28.39 -1.83 -11.82
CA GLU A 349 29.40 -2.34 -12.75
C GLU A 349 29.98 -1.21 -13.63
N ALA A 350 29.12 -0.29 -14.10
CA ALA A 350 29.57 0.90 -14.82
C ALA A 350 30.44 1.82 -13.94
N PHE A 351 30.13 1.96 -12.65
CA PHE A 351 30.98 2.72 -11.71
C PHE A 351 32.33 2.04 -11.47
N GLU A 352 32.36 0.72 -11.30
CA GLU A 352 33.61 -0.03 -11.15
C GLU A 352 34.53 0.13 -12.37
N THR A 353 33.97 0.12 -13.59
CA THR A 353 34.76 0.38 -14.81
C THR A 353 35.17 1.85 -14.95
N PHE A 354 34.43 2.80 -14.38
CA PHE A 354 34.72 4.23 -14.46
C PHE A 354 35.76 4.70 -13.43
N ARG A 355 35.74 4.15 -12.21
CA ARG A 355 36.69 4.45 -11.11
C ARG A 355 38.17 4.48 -11.54
N PRO A 356 38.72 3.49 -12.27
CA PRO A 356 40.13 3.51 -12.68
C PRO A 356 40.44 4.65 -13.66
N HIS A 357 39.55 4.94 -14.61
CA HIS A 357 39.73 6.07 -15.54
C HIS A 357 39.73 7.42 -14.80
N LEU A 358 38.90 7.54 -13.76
CA LEU A 358 38.86 8.72 -12.91
C LEU A 358 40.19 8.92 -12.16
N ARG A 359 40.77 7.83 -11.66
CA ARG A 359 42.10 7.82 -11.01
C ARG A 359 43.20 8.26 -11.97
N ASP A 360 43.17 7.78 -13.21
CA ASP A 360 44.14 8.16 -14.23
C ASP A 360 44.07 9.66 -14.54
N ILE A 361 42.87 10.21 -14.69
CA ILE A 361 42.66 11.64 -14.95
C ILE A 361 43.08 12.48 -13.73
N PHE A 362 42.76 12.02 -12.52
CA PHE A 362 43.14 12.69 -11.28
C PHE A 362 44.67 12.82 -11.14
N GLY A 363 45.40 11.74 -11.48
CA GLY A 363 46.86 11.75 -11.54
C GLY A 363 47.42 12.66 -12.64
N GLN A 364 46.83 12.61 -13.85
CA GLN A 364 47.25 13.48 -14.97
C GLN A 364 47.05 14.97 -14.69
N ALA A 365 45.97 15.34 -14.00
CA ALA A 365 45.69 16.71 -13.61
C ALA A 365 46.53 17.19 -12.40
N GLN A 366 47.30 16.31 -11.76
CA GLN A 366 48.11 16.59 -10.56
C GLN A 366 47.27 17.17 -9.42
N CYS A 367 46.08 16.59 -9.20
CA CYS A 367 45.15 17.02 -8.16
C CYS A 367 45.67 16.75 -6.73
N ASP A 368 46.70 15.93 -6.55
CA ASP A 368 47.37 15.64 -5.27
C ASP A 368 47.98 16.87 -4.58
N SER A 369 48.13 17.97 -5.32
CA SER A 369 48.62 19.26 -4.81
C SER A 369 47.57 20.09 -4.06
N LEU A 370 46.30 19.68 -4.11
CA LEU A 370 45.19 20.33 -3.40
C LEU A 370 45.07 19.76 -1.98
N PRO A 371 44.67 20.58 -0.97
CA PRO A 371 44.40 20.09 0.37
C PRO A 371 43.17 19.18 0.34
N LEU A 372 43.42 17.88 0.25
CA LEU A 372 42.40 16.84 0.30
C LEU A 372 41.88 16.69 1.74
N PRO A 373 40.57 16.44 1.94
CA PRO A 373 40.04 16.05 3.24
C PRO A 373 40.77 14.81 3.78
N GLU A 374 41.04 14.73 5.09
CA GLU A 374 41.77 13.63 5.76
C GLU A 374 41.22 12.21 5.50
N HIS A 375 40.02 12.09 4.93
CA HIS A 375 39.36 10.82 4.61
C HIS A 375 39.30 10.49 3.10
N PHE A 376 39.93 11.30 2.25
CA PHE A 376 39.86 11.09 0.80
C PHE A 376 40.90 10.05 0.33
N SER A 377 40.49 8.78 0.29
CA SER A 377 41.32 7.69 -0.22
C SER A 377 41.03 7.41 -1.69
N ILE A 378 42.00 7.70 -2.56
CA ILE A 378 41.89 7.47 -4.03
C ILE A 378 41.74 5.97 -4.37
N ASP A 379 42.18 5.09 -3.47
CA ASP A 379 42.07 3.64 -3.63
C ASP A 379 40.67 3.08 -3.36
N GLU A 380 39.87 3.73 -2.50
CA GLU A 380 38.54 3.29 -2.09
C GLU A 380 37.53 4.45 -2.22
N LEU A 381 37.21 4.84 -3.45
CA LEU A 381 36.24 5.91 -3.72
C LEU A 381 34.80 5.38 -3.60
N SER A 382 34.04 5.80 -2.58
CA SER A 382 32.59 5.61 -2.56
C SER A 382 31.89 6.42 -3.67
N ASP A 383 30.67 6.03 -4.05
CA ASP A 383 29.90 6.73 -5.11
C ASP A 383 29.70 8.23 -4.80
N SER A 384 29.63 8.58 -3.51
CA SER A 384 29.52 9.97 -3.07
C SER A 384 30.83 10.75 -3.21
N GLU A 385 31.97 10.06 -3.09
CA GLU A 385 33.32 10.62 -3.22
C GLU A 385 33.74 10.73 -4.69
N VAL A 386 33.23 9.87 -5.58
CA VAL A 386 33.41 9.95 -7.04
C VAL A 386 32.97 11.31 -7.59
N LEU A 387 31.81 11.82 -7.14
CA LEU A 387 31.31 13.14 -7.53
C LEU A 387 32.19 14.28 -7.00
N GLN A 388 32.71 14.15 -5.78
CA GLN A 388 33.64 15.13 -5.22
C GLN A 388 34.98 15.14 -5.97
N CYS A 389 35.48 13.97 -6.36
CA CYS A 389 36.68 13.78 -7.18
C CYS A 389 36.56 14.50 -8.53
N LEU A 390 35.42 14.35 -9.20
CA LEU A 390 35.13 15.06 -10.46
C LEU A 390 35.10 16.59 -10.28
N GLY A 391 34.54 17.09 -9.17
CA GLY A 391 34.56 18.52 -8.86
C GLY A 391 35.97 19.06 -8.64
N LEU A 392 36.85 18.29 -7.98
CA LEU A 392 38.26 18.66 -7.78
C LEU A 392 39.04 18.65 -9.11
N ILE A 393 38.83 17.64 -9.96
CA ILE A 393 39.41 17.59 -11.30
C ILE A 393 38.96 18.80 -12.13
N GLU A 394 37.66 19.12 -12.12
CA GLU A 394 37.14 20.28 -12.85
C GLU A 394 37.80 21.58 -12.37
N GLN A 395 37.91 21.78 -11.05
CA GLN A 395 38.60 22.93 -10.50
C GLN A 395 40.05 23.01 -10.99
N ARG A 396 40.80 21.90 -10.90
CA ARG A 396 42.21 21.86 -11.25
C ARG A 396 42.45 22.07 -12.75
N VAL A 397 41.65 21.45 -13.60
CA VAL A 397 41.71 21.63 -15.05
C VAL A 397 41.40 23.09 -15.41
N ASN A 398 40.43 23.71 -14.75
CA ASN A 398 40.13 25.14 -14.95
C ASN A 398 41.28 26.04 -14.51
N GLU A 399 41.96 25.75 -13.39
CA GLU A 399 43.16 26.49 -12.97
C GLU A 399 44.28 26.39 -14.02
N ILE A 400 44.58 25.19 -14.51
CA ILE A 400 45.59 24.97 -15.55
C ILE A 400 45.23 25.72 -16.83
N LEU A 401 43.97 25.68 -17.25
CA LEU A 401 43.47 26.43 -18.42
C LEU A 401 43.60 27.94 -18.23
N HIS A 402 43.31 28.47 -17.03
CA HIS A 402 43.47 29.88 -16.71
C HIS A 402 44.93 30.32 -16.75
N VAL A 403 45.85 29.53 -16.18
CA VAL A 403 47.29 29.79 -16.25
C VAL A 403 47.77 29.77 -17.70
N PHE A 404 47.36 28.76 -18.48
CA PHE A 404 47.71 28.66 -19.89
C PHE A 404 47.19 29.85 -20.70
N ALA A 405 45.94 30.28 -20.49
CA ALA A 405 45.37 31.45 -21.15
C ALA A 405 46.14 32.74 -20.81
N CYS A 406 46.57 32.90 -19.55
CA CYS A 406 47.37 34.03 -19.09
C CYS A 406 48.77 34.03 -19.74
N VAL A 407 49.45 32.89 -19.76
CA VAL A 407 50.76 32.74 -20.44
C VAL A 407 50.63 33.02 -21.94
N ALA A 408 49.57 32.52 -22.58
CA ALA A 408 49.30 32.78 -23.99
C ALA A 408 49.00 34.25 -24.29
N SER A 409 48.27 34.97 -23.42
CA SER A 409 48.05 36.40 -23.60
C SER A 409 49.33 37.20 -23.45
N VAL A 410 50.16 36.88 -22.44
CA VAL A 410 51.47 37.54 -22.23
C VAL A 410 52.41 37.26 -23.41
N ALA A 411 52.43 36.05 -23.94
CA ALA A 411 53.24 35.70 -25.12
C ALA A 411 52.78 36.48 -26.37
N ARG A 412 51.47 36.63 -26.59
CA ARG A 412 50.92 37.45 -27.69
C ARG A 412 51.25 38.93 -27.53
N GLU A 413 51.17 39.47 -26.32
CA GLU A 413 51.54 40.86 -26.05
C GLU A 413 53.04 41.11 -26.29
N LYS A 414 53.90 40.18 -25.85
CA LYS A 414 55.34 40.22 -26.16
C LYS A 414 55.61 40.17 -27.67
N ALA A 415 54.90 39.31 -28.41
CA ALA A 415 55.04 39.22 -29.86
C ALA A 415 54.63 40.53 -30.56
N LYS A 416 53.50 41.14 -30.15
CA LYS A 416 53.06 42.45 -30.66
C LYS A 416 54.03 43.58 -30.32
N ALA A 417 54.59 43.57 -29.11
CA ALA A 417 55.60 44.56 -28.71
C ALA A 417 56.87 44.44 -29.56
N LEU A 418 57.32 43.21 -29.86
CA LEU A 418 58.47 42.96 -30.73
C LEU A 418 58.21 43.43 -32.17
N ASP A 419 57.02 43.14 -32.71
CA ASP A 419 56.60 43.54 -34.06
C ASP A 419 56.49 45.07 -34.18
N SER A 420 55.97 45.75 -33.15
CA SER A 420 55.94 47.21 -33.07
C SER A 420 57.33 47.84 -33.02
N TYR A 421 58.30 47.21 -32.33
CA TYR A 421 59.69 47.67 -32.27
C TYR A 421 60.41 47.50 -33.62
N GLN A 422 60.20 46.37 -34.30
CA GLN A 422 60.75 46.13 -35.64
C GLN A 422 60.16 47.07 -36.69
N THR A 423 58.85 47.33 -36.61
CA THR A 423 58.17 48.29 -37.48
C THR A 423 58.68 49.72 -37.23
N PHE A 424 58.87 50.11 -35.96
CA PHE A 424 59.44 51.42 -35.62
C PHE A 424 60.88 51.57 -36.11
N HIS A 425 61.68 50.50 -36.05
CA HIS A 425 63.06 50.51 -36.57
C HIS A 425 63.09 50.60 -38.10
N SER A 426 62.21 49.89 -38.81
CA SER A 426 62.07 49.96 -40.27
C SER A 426 61.59 51.35 -40.74
N VAL A 427 60.66 51.97 -40.02
CA VAL A 427 60.18 53.34 -40.32
C VAL A 427 61.26 54.39 -40.05
N MET A 428 62.07 54.21 -39.00
CA MET A 428 63.23 55.07 -38.74
C MET A 428 64.34 54.92 -39.80
N GLU A 429 64.48 53.73 -40.37
CA GLU A 429 65.44 53.41 -41.44
C GLU A 429 64.97 53.97 -42.81
N GLU A 430 63.68 53.90 -43.12
CA GLU A 430 63.08 54.49 -44.33
C GLU A 430 62.98 56.04 -44.29
N ALA A 431 62.90 56.64 -43.10
CA ALA A 431 62.86 58.09 -42.92
C ALA A 431 64.22 58.80 -43.15
N GLY A 432 65.28 58.08 -43.56
CA GLY A 432 66.55 58.68 -43.95
C GLY A 432 67.30 59.37 -42.82
N LEU A 433 67.07 58.98 -41.56
CA LEU A 433 67.81 59.46 -40.39
C LEU A 433 68.84 58.43 -39.87
N GLY A 434 69.32 57.56 -40.76
CA GLY A 434 70.46 56.66 -40.52
C GLY A 434 71.81 57.38 -40.67
N GLY A 435 72.04 58.42 -39.88
CA GLY A 435 73.32 59.14 -39.82
C GLY A 435 74.23 58.58 -38.74
N GLN A 436 75.43 58.15 -39.13
CA GLN A 436 76.52 57.67 -38.28
C GLN A 436 76.76 58.56 -37.05
N SER A 437 76.28 58.17 -35.87
CA SER A 437 76.78 58.70 -34.59
C SER A 437 76.31 57.84 -33.41
N SER A 438 76.97 56.70 -33.18
CA SER A 438 76.89 56.01 -31.88
C SER A 438 78.23 55.38 -31.50
N LYS A 439 79.29 56.19 -31.51
CA LYS A 439 80.53 55.92 -30.74
C LYS A 439 80.89 57.01 -29.72
N ASP A 440 80.18 58.14 -29.66
CA ASP A 440 80.51 59.26 -28.75
C ASP A 440 79.52 59.53 -27.61
N ALA A 441 78.45 58.74 -27.45
CA ALA A 441 77.52 58.88 -26.31
C ALA A 441 78.03 58.22 -25.01
N ALA A 442 79.21 57.59 -25.01
CA ALA A 442 79.83 57.00 -23.82
C ALA A 442 80.75 57.95 -23.02
N ARG A 443 80.84 59.25 -23.40
CA ARG A 443 81.76 60.20 -22.76
C ARG A 443 81.14 61.43 -22.11
N ARG A 444 79.81 61.58 -22.10
CA ARG A 444 79.14 62.63 -21.34
C ARG A 444 78.07 62.01 -20.45
N GLY A 445 78.40 61.89 -19.17
CA GLY A 445 77.50 61.39 -18.14
C GLY A 445 76.23 62.23 -18.05
N TYR A 446 75.14 61.65 -18.56
CA TYR A 446 73.77 61.97 -18.18
C TYR A 446 73.04 60.64 -18.00
N THR A 447 73.18 60.06 -16.82
CA THR A 447 72.30 59.00 -16.34
C THR A 447 70.94 59.63 -16.05
N ASN A 448 69.92 59.32 -16.85
CA ASN A 448 68.54 59.56 -16.46
C ASN A 448 68.09 58.38 -15.55
N PRO A 449 67.84 58.60 -14.25
CA PRO A 449 67.62 57.51 -13.28
C PRO A 449 66.25 56.80 -13.45
N GLU A 450 65.32 57.32 -14.25
CA GLU A 450 63.99 56.73 -14.42
C GLU A 450 63.94 55.54 -15.39
N ALA A 451 64.80 55.52 -16.42
CA ALA A 451 64.81 54.46 -17.43
C ALA A 451 65.54 53.18 -16.95
N THR A 452 66.52 53.33 -16.05
CA THR A 452 67.19 52.21 -15.38
C THR A 452 66.36 51.63 -14.23
N ALA A 453 65.50 52.43 -13.59
CA ALA A 453 64.56 51.94 -12.58
C ALA A 453 63.46 51.05 -13.19
N ALA A 454 62.92 51.41 -14.36
CA ALA A 454 61.93 50.58 -15.06
C ALA A 454 62.52 49.24 -15.56
N ARG A 455 63.80 49.24 -15.96
CA ARG A 455 64.49 48.03 -16.43
C ARG A 455 64.94 47.10 -15.29
N ALA A 456 65.24 47.64 -14.11
CA ALA A 456 65.52 46.86 -12.90
C ALA A 456 64.23 46.31 -12.26
N ALA A 457 63.13 47.08 -12.24
CA ALA A 457 61.84 46.65 -11.68
C ALA A 457 61.17 45.51 -12.48
N LEU A 458 61.45 45.39 -13.78
CA LEU A 458 60.95 44.30 -14.63
C LEU A 458 61.76 42.99 -14.51
N LEU A 459 62.94 43.03 -13.91
CA LEU A 459 63.82 41.86 -13.68
C LEU A 459 63.88 41.43 -12.21
N SER A 460 63.25 42.18 -11.30
CA SER A 460 63.13 41.87 -9.87
C SER A 460 61.68 41.93 -9.39
N ALA A 461 60.78 41.14 -10.00
CA ALA A 461 59.50 40.86 -9.35
C ALA A 461 59.69 39.62 -8.44
N PRO A 462 59.42 39.73 -7.14
CA PRO A 462 59.60 38.63 -6.21
C PRO A 462 58.66 37.46 -6.54
N THR A 463 59.22 36.27 -6.66
CA THR A 463 58.51 35.00 -6.55
C THR A 463 58.08 34.82 -5.10
N ASP A 464 57.05 35.52 -4.65
CA ASP A 464 56.33 35.22 -3.41
C ASP A 464 55.13 36.18 -3.27
N VAL A 465 54.04 35.86 -3.96
CA VAL A 465 52.70 36.29 -3.53
C VAL A 465 51.75 35.14 -3.81
N VAL A 466 51.56 34.29 -2.80
CA VAL A 466 50.38 33.44 -2.68
C VAL A 466 49.17 34.38 -2.54
N PRO A 467 48.20 34.39 -3.46
CA PRO A 467 46.93 35.03 -3.19
C PRO A 467 46.11 34.05 -2.34
N ARG A 468 46.05 34.28 -1.03
CA ARG A 468 44.92 33.84 -0.22
C ARG A 468 43.67 34.54 -0.76
N LEU A 469 42.89 33.84 -1.58
CA LEU A 469 41.57 34.28 -2.00
C LEU A 469 40.54 33.71 -1.04
N SER A 470 39.94 34.63 -0.30
CA SER A 470 38.79 34.44 0.58
C SER A 470 37.63 33.75 -0.14
N VAL A 471 37.05 32.78 0.55
CA VAL A 471 35.78 32.12 0.26
C VAL A 471 34.69 33.18 0.02
N ALA A 472 34.24 33.28 -1.23
CA ALA A 472 32.98 33.90 -1.59
C ALA A 472 32.20 32.89 -2.43
N SER A 473 31.23 32.26 -1.78
CA SER A 473 30.23 31.38 -2.37
C SER A 473 29.60 32.03 -3.62
N VAL A 474 29.92 31.46 -4.78
CA VAL A 474 29.20 31.71 -6.04
C VAL A 474 28.55 30.40 -6.45
N VAL A 475 27.41 30.12 -5.82
CA VAL A 475 26.44 29.16 -6.33
C VAL A 475 25.83 29.75 -7.60
N GLY A 476 26.30 29.27 -8.75
CA GLY A 476 25.67 29.45 -10.05
C GLY A 476 24.70 28.30 -10.35
N PRO A 477 23.56 28.55 -11.02
CA PRO A 477 22.47 27.58 -11.12
C PRO A 477 22.82 26.47 -12.11
N SER A 478 22.95 25.25 -11.60
CA SER A 478 22.87 24.00 -12.36
C SER A 478 21.48 23.90 -13.01
N LYS A 479 21.46 23.68 -14.32
CA LYS A 479 20.23 23.37 -15.07
C LYS A 479 19.82 21.92 -14.72
N PRO A 480 18.59 21.66 -14.24
CA PRO A 480 18.15 20.28 -14.04
C PRO A 480 18.00 19.60 -15.40
N LYS A 481 18.73 18.48 -15.57
CA LYS A 481 18.44 17.49 -16.61
C LYS A 481 17.03 16.97 -16.39
N ARG A 482 16.31 16.80 -17.49
CA ARG A 482 14.93 16.31 -17.53
C ARG A 482 14.86 14.91 -16.92
N ASP A 483 14.30 14.81 -15.73
CA ASP A 483 13.71 13.57 -15.26
C ASP A 483 12.53 13.23 -16.18
N ARG A 484 12.61 12.07 -16.82
CA ARG A 484 11.45 11.43 -17.41
C ARG A 484 10.64 10.83 -16.28
N THR A 485 9.77 11.64 -15.68
CA THR A 485 8.68 11.13 -14.84
C THR A 485 7.76 10.32 -15.73
N ILE A 486 7.74 9.00 -15.55
CA ILE A 486 6.71 8.13 -16.11
C ILE A 486 5.40 8.55 -15.45
N ARG A 487 4.57 9.27 -16.19
CA ARG A 487 3.22 9.65 -15.76
C ARG A 487 2.32 8.45 -15.97
N VAL A 488 2.29 7.53 -15.00
CA VAL A 488 1.20 6.56 -14.92
C VAL A 488 -0.07 7.36 -14.66
N THR A 489 -0.96 7.34 -15.65
CA THR A 489 -2.27 7.96 -15.55
C THR A 489 -3.18 6.88 -14.95
N PRO A 490 -3.73 7.04 -13.73
CA PRO A 490 -4.72 6.08 -13.26
C PRO A 490 -5.92 6.12 -14.22
N PRO A 491 -6.47 4.96 -14.63
CA PRO A 491 -7.67 4.93 -15.44
C PRO A 491 -8.80 5.63 -14.67
N LYS A 492 -9.53 6.51 -15.36
CA LYS A 492 -10.73 7.16 -14.83
C LYS A 492 -11.75 6.06 -14.50
N LEU A 493 -12.13 5.97 -13.23
CA LEU A 493 -13.32 5.23 -12.80
C LEU A 493 -14.55 6.14 -12.94
N GLU A 494 -15.00 6.31 -14.18
CA GLU A 494 -16.33 6.75 -14.60
C GLU A 494 -16.49 5.96 -15.93
N ASP A 495 -17.28 4.91 -16.10
CA ASP A 495 -18.64 4.66 -15.67
C ASP A 495 -18.83 3.16 -15.36
N HIS A 496 -19.29 2.83 -14.16
CA HIS A 496 -20.06 1.60 -13.96
C HIS A 496 -21.35 1.98 -13.26
N ASP A 497 -22.44 1.82 -14.01
CA ASP A 497 -23.81 2.06 -13.61
C ASP A 497 -24.08 1.50 -12.21
N VAL A 498 -24.23 2.40 -11.25
CA VAL A 498 -24.94 2.09 -10.02
C VAL A 498 -26.41 1.97 -10.42
N GLN A 499 -26.84 0.74 -10.71
CA GLN A 499 -28.26 0.42 -10.62
C GLN A 499 -28.64 0.58 -9.14
N GLU A 500 -29.28 1.70 -8.83
CA GLU A 500 -30.06 1.85 -7.60
C GLU A 500 -31.05 0.69 -7.52
N VAL A 501 -30.80 -0.22 -6.59
CA VAL A 501 -31.75 -1.25 -6.21
C VAL A 501 -32.75 -0.58 -5.27
N ASP A 502 -33.94 -0.31 -5.80
CA ASP A 502 -35.09 0.14 -5.02
C ASP A 502 -35.48 -0.96 -4.01
N PRO A 503 -35.46 -0.71 -2.69
CA PRO A 503 -35.79 -1.70 -1.69
C PRO A 503 -37.29 -2.06 -1.61
N ASN A 504 -38.13 -1.53 -2.50
CA ASN A 504 -39.58 -1.75 -2.49
C ASN A 504 -40.18 -2.35 -3.77
N ASP A 505 -39.41 -3.01 -4.64
CA ASP A 505 -39.98 -3.70 -5.80
C ASP A 505 -40.62 -5.05 -5.41
N PRO A 506 -41.97 -5.22 -5.45
CA PRO A 506 -42.65 -6.43 -5.02
C PRO A 506 -42.87 -7.44 -6.17
N PHE A 507 -42.26 -7.25 -7.34
CA PHE A 507 -42.47 -8.11 -8.51
C PHE A 507 -41.16 -8.60 -9.13
N ARG A 508 -40.49 -9.55 -8.47
CA ARG A 508 -39.51 -10.39 -9.18
C ARG A 508 -39.47 -11.83 -8.68
N ASP A 509 -40.65 -12.42 -8.57
CA ASP A 509 -40.83 -13.87 -8.68
C ASP A 509 -41.60 -14.18 -9.96
N ALA A 510 -41.26 -15.34 -10.56
CA ALA A 510 -41.85 -15.96 -11.74
C ALA A 510 -41.36 -15.48 -13.12
N ASN A 511 -40.20 -16.01 -13.55
CA ASN A 511 -40.07 -16.82 -14.78
C ASN A 511 -38.60 -16.87 -15.21
N GLU A 512 -37.95 -18.03 -15.05
CA GLU A 512 -37.16 -18.61 -16.14
C GLU A 512 -36.88 -20.09 -15.86
N VAL A 513 -37.75 -20.90 -16.44
CA VAL A 513 -37.64 -22.35 -16.55
C VAL A 513 -36.85 -22.68 -17.83
N HIS A 514 -35.97 -23.67 -17.72
CA HIS A 514 -35.34 -24.46 -18.79
C HIS A 514 -34.29 -23.81 -19.71
N ARG A 515 -33.04 -24.31 -19.59
CA ARG A 515 -32.46 -25.25 -20.59
C ARG A 515 -31.29 -26.08 -20.00
N PRO A 516 -31.21 -27.39 -20.29
CA PRO A 516 -30.13 -28.28 -19.84
C PRO A 516 -29.11 -28.55 -20.94
N TRP A 517 -27.79 -28.47 -20.67
CA TRP A 517 -26.78 -29.08 -21.53
C TRP A 517 -25.64 -29.73 -20.74
N HIS A 518 -25.57 -31.05 -20.91
CA HIS A 518 -24.40 -31.92 -21.02
C HIS A 518 -23.48 -32.19 -19.82
N ARG A 519 -23.66 -33.41 -19.30
CA ARG A 519 -22.59 -34.30 -18.82
C ARG A 519 -21.40 -34.29 -19.78
N ASP A 520 -20.21 -34.12 -19.23
CA ASP A 520 -19.08 -34.94 -19.63
C ASP A 520 -18.55 -35.71 -18.43
N ASN A 521 -18.41 -37.00 -18.70
CA ASN A 521 -18.08 -38.09 -17.82
C ASN A 521 -16.64 -38.48 -18.18
N GLN A 522 -15.66 -38.14 -17.34
CA GLN A 522 -14.39 -38.86 -17.33
C GLN A 522 -14.04 -39.20 -15.89
N GLY A 523 -13.93 -40.50 -15.64
CA GLY A 523 -13.78 -41.08 -14.33
C GLY A 523 -12.38 -40.91 -13.75
N SER A 524 -12.31 -41.07 -12.43
CA SER A 524 -11.09 -41.46 -11.73
C SER A 524 -11.49 -42.26 -10.50
N SER A 525 -11.37 -43.58 -10.67
CA SER A 525 -10.98 -44.62 -9.71
C SER A 525 -11.20 -44.38 -8.20
N LEU A 526 -12.01 -45.30 -7.66
CA LEU A 526 -11.99 -45.75 -6.26
C LEU A 526 -10.57 -46.01 -5.72
N HIS A 527 -10.30 -45.52 -4.50
CA HIS A 527 -9.48 -46.25 -3.53
C HIS A 527 -10.03 -46.01 -2.11
N LEU A 528 -10.78 -47.00 -1.64
CA LEU A 528 -11.15 -47.19 -0.24
C LEU A 528 -9.97 -47.85 0.48
N HIS A 529 -9.35 -47.15 1.41
CA HIS A 529 -8.57 -47.80 2.46
C HIS A 529 -9.34 -47.70 3.78
N PHE A 530 -9.96 -48.82 4.14
CA PHE A 530 -10.21 -49.18 5.52
C PHE A 530 -8.86 -49.40 6.22
N TYR A 531 -8.63 -48.73 7.35
CA TYR A 531 -7.93 -49.33 8.48
C TYR A 531 -8.47 -48.74 9.78
N SER A 532 -8.96 -49.65 10.62
CA SER A 532 -9.30 -49.43 12.01
C SER A 532 -8.03 -49.40 12.88
N SER A 533 -7.96 -48.46 13.81
CA SER A 533 -7.61 -48.67 15.23
C SER A 533 -8.01 -47.42 16.01
#